data_AF-A0A6V7HJ28-F1
#
_entry.id   AF-A0A6V7HJ28-F1
#
_cell.length_a   1.000
_cell.length_b   1.000
_cell.length_c   1.000
_cell.angle_alpha   90.00
_cell.angle_beta   90.00
_cell.angle_gamma   90.00
#
_symmetry.space_group_name_H-M   'P 1'
#
loop_
_entity.id
_entity.type
_entity.pdbx_description
1 polymer ?
#
loop_
_entity_poly.entity_id
_entity_poly.type
_entity_poly.pdbx_seq_one_letter_code
_entity_poly.pdbx_strand_id
1 'polypeptide(L)'
;LQETKNLVRSRDQRIVELQIEAEQLLEQAARQNAIVLSLKERIQELEERERNLYATQGRNESVLHGLQRDLKYHQEKTREYEKKIRQLEQTVSEEVESRERARTSFQEFTRKLANALSVEYRETVHPSPEIVIHKVEELVQEANRVRTKNTNVEAQLTTVEVDFRSCRDALDRVVAEKEQLQRQVSSQLIDLDRLRQDKECVEMRYRVAERELNELRDKLLNANRSISSATGNISNQEALIGQLREDLMQRDEKYQRVQAELRHLLESLAMLVSGPNRFIESHENVIKDRIREILAENKDQAL
;
A
#
# COMPACT_ATOMS: atom_id res chain seq x y z
N LEU A 1 186.74 77.74 22.22
CA LEU A 1 186.30 77.19 20.91
C LEU A 1 185.68 75.79 21.00
N GLN A 2 186.13 74.90 21.90
CA GLN A 2 185.51 73.59 22.11
C GLN A 2 184.26 73.62 23.01
N GLU A 3 184.22 74.50 24.02
CA GLU A 3 183.06 74.64 24.92
C GLU A 3 181.83 75.26 24.23
N THR A 4 182.03 76.23 23.32
CA THR A 4 180.95 76.84 22.55
C THR A 4 180.28 75.86 21.57
N LYS A 5 181.01 74.87 21.05
CA LYS A 5 180.43 73.80 20.21
C LYS A 5 179.58 72.82 21.02
N ASN A 6 179.92 72.56 22.28
CA ASN A 6 179.14 71.67 23.14
C ASN A 6 177.84 72.32 23.63
N LEU A 7 177.84 73.64 23.89
CA LEU A 7 176.66 74.40 24.29
C LEU A 7 175.64 74.54 23.15
N VAL A 8 176.10 74.78 21.91
CA VAL A 8 175.22 74.83 20.73
C VAL A 8 174.60 73.48 20.45
N ARG A 9 175.37 72.38 20.53
CA ARG A 9 174.83 71.01 20.39
C ARG A 9 173.77 70.68 21.45
N SER A 10 173.97 71.09 22.69
CA SER A 10 172.96 70.91 23.75
C SER A 10 171.67 71.70 23.49
N ARG A 11 171.77 72.91 22.94
CA ARG A 11 170.60 73.74 22.61
C ARG A 11 169.84 73.20 21.40
N ASP A 12 170.56 72.75 20.37
CA ASP A 12 169.95 72.13 19.19
C ASP A 12 169.27 70.81 19.56
N GLN A 13 169.87 70.01 20.44
CA GLN A 13 169.25 68.80 20.99
C GLN A 13 167.96 69.13 21.75
N ARG A 14 167.96 70.20 22.55
CA ARG A 14 166.77 70.65 23.29
C ARG A 14 165.64 71.17 22.38
N ILE A 15 165.99 71.82 21.27
CA ILE A 15 165.01 72.28 20.27
C ILE A 15 164.36 71.08 19.57
N VAL A 16 165.15 70.07 19.22
CA VAL A 16 164.62 68.82 18.63
C VAL A 16 163.72 68.08 19.62
N GLU A 17 164.11 67.99 20.91
CA GLU A 17 163.26 67.40 21.96
C GLU A 17 161.91 68.13 22.08
N LEU A 18 161.91 69.47 22.10
CA LEU A 18 160.69 70.28 22.17
C LEU A 18 159.84 70.19 20.89
N GLN A 19 160.45 70.04 19.72
CA GLN A 19 159.72 69.79 18.47
C GLN A 19 159.02 68.42 18.49
N ILE A 20 159.71 67.38 18.94
CA ILE A 20 159.13 66.04 19.10
C ILE A 20 157.99 66.08 20.13
N GLU A 21 158.14 66.80 21.25
CA GLU A 21 157.09 66.96 22.26
C GLU A 21 155.88 67.73 21.71
N ALA A 22 156.09 68.80 20.93
CA ALA A 22 155.01 69.54 20.28
C ALA A 22 154.28 68.69 19.22
N GLU A 23 155.01 67.89 18.44
CA GLU A 23 154.45 66.93 17.49
C GLU A 23 153.65 65.83 18.21
N GLN A 24 154.16 65.31 19.33
CA GLN A 24 153.46 64.33 20.16
C GLN A 24 152.18 64.92 20.77
N LEU A 25 152.20 66.17 21.23
CA LEU A 25 151.01 66.86 21.75
C LEU A 25 149.98 67.13 20.65
N LEU A 26 150.41 67.50 19.44
CA LEU A 26 149.52 67.66 18.28
C LEU A 26 148.92 66.33 17.86
N GLU A 27 149.71 65.26 17.80
CA GLU A 27 149.24 63.92 17.50
C GLU A 27 148.27 63.43 18.58
N GLN A 28 148.58 63.68 19.86
CA GLN A 28 147.71 63.34 20.98
C GLN A 28 146.40 64.14 20.94
N ALA A 29 146.43 65.43 20.60
CA ALA A 29 145.23 66.23 20.40
C ALA A 29 144.40 65.74 19.20
N ALA A 30 145.04 65.33 18.10
CA ALA A 30 144.35 64.73 16.95
C ALA A 30 143.70 63.39 17.30
N ARG A 31 144.40 62.53 18.06
CA ARG A 31 143.86 61.27 18.58
C ARG A 31 142.69 61.51 19.54
N GLN A 32 142.81 62.46 20.45
CA GLN A 32 141.73 62.84 21.37
C GLN A 32 140.53 63.39 20.60
N ASN A 33 140.73 64.24 19.60
CA ASN A 33 139.65 64.73 18.75
C ASN A 33 138.99 63.62 17.93
N ALA A 34 139.74 62.66 17.41
CA ALA A 34 139.17 61.50 16.72
C ALA A 34 138.31 60.64 17.66
N ILE A 35 138.75 60.44 18.91
CA ILE A 35 137.97 59.75 19.93
C ILE A 35 136.69 60.53 20.25
N VAL A 36 136.79 61.85 20.45
CA VAL A 36 135.63 62.71 20.74
C VAL A 36 134.61 62.70 19.59
N LEU A 37 135.07 62.74 18.34
CA LEU A 37 134.21 62.64 17.16
C LEU A 37 133.52 61.26 17.10
N SER A 38 134.26 60.18 17.28
CA SER A 38 133.69 58.82 17.32
C SER A 38 132.67 58.64 18.45
N LEU A 39 132.94 59.21 19.63
CA LEU A 39 131.99 59.20 20.75
C LEU A 39 130.73 60.03 20.45
N LYS A 40 130.88 61.19 19.79
CA LYS A 40 129.74 62.02 19.37
C LYS A 40 128.88 61.32 18.32
N GLU A 41 129.50 60.71 17.30
CA GLU A 41 128.81 59.88 16.31
C GLU A 41 128.09 58.72 17.01
N ARG A 42 128.74 58.04 17.96
CA ARG A 42 128.11 56.96 18.71
C ARG A 42 126.93 57.42 19.57
N ILE A 43 127.02 58.58 20.21
CA ILE A 43 125.92 59.17 20.96
C ILE A 43 124.76 59.49 20.02
N GLN A 44 125.04 60.13 18.88
CA GLN A 44 124.01 60.45 17.89
C GLN A 44 123.33 59.20 17.32
N GLU A 45 124.10 58.14 17.02
CA GLU A 45 123.56 56.83 16.64
C GLU A 45 122.65 56.25 17.71
N LEU A 46 123.03 56.33 18.99
CA LEU A 46 122.23 55.82 20.10
C LEU A 46 120.94 56.62 20.29
N GLU A 47 121.01 57.96 20.22
CA GLU A 47 119.84 58.85 20.29
C GLU A 47 118.87 58.64 19.11
N GLU A 48 119.39 58.40 17.91
CA GLU A 48 118.57 58.08 16.74
C GLU A 48 117.95 56.68 16.87
N ARG A 49 118.69 55.71 17.41
CA ARG A 49 118.15 54.38 17.72
C ARG A 49 117.04 54.45 18.75
N GLU A 50 117.20 55.26 19.80
CA GLU A 50 116.21 55.49 20.84
C GLU A 50 114.94 56.17 20.28
N ARG A 51 115.09 57.23 19.47
CA ARG A 51 113.95 57.86 18.77
C ARG A 51 113.20 56.87 17.88
N ASN A 52 113.93 56.02 17.15
CA ASN A 52 113.33 54.98 16.32
C ASN A 52 112.60 53.92 17.16
N LEU A 53 113.13 53.57 18.33
CA LEU A 53 112.48 52.66 19.28
C LEU A 53 111.17 53.26 19.81
N TYR A 54 111.12 54.52 20.23
CA TYR A 54 109.88 55.16 20.66
C TYR A 54 108.84 55.25 19.53
N ALA A 55 109.28 55.60 18.31
CA ALA A 55 108.39 55.68 17.15
C ALA A 55 107.84 54.31 16.73
N THR A 56 108.61 53.23 16.91
CA THR A 56 108.13 51.86 16.68
C THR A 56 107.26 51.37 17.82
N GLN A 57 107.59 51.69 19.07
CA GLN A 57 106.76 51.39 20.24
C GLN A 57 105.37 52.01 20.12
N GLY A 58 105.26 53.31 19.81
CA GLY A 58 103.95 53.97 19.65
C GLY A 58 103.11 53.38 18.50
N ARG A 59 103.76 52.97 17.39
CA ARG A 59 103.09 52.25 16.30
C ARG A 59 102.58 50.87 16.75
N ASN A 60 103.42 50.12 17.47
CA ASN A 60 103.06 48.81 18.00
C ASN A 60 101.92 48.91 19.03
N GLU A 61 101.92 49.93 19.90
CA GLU A 61 100.84 50.21 20.85
C GLU A 61 99.52 50.53 20.14
N SER A 62 99.55 51.35 19.08
CA SER A 62 98.36 51.65 18.27
C SER A 62 97.79 50.41 17.58
N VAL A 63 98.64 49.57 16.99
CA VAL A 63 98.24 48.29 16.38
C VAL A 63 97.67 47.34 17.44
N LEU A 64 98.32 47.24 18.60
CA LEU A 64 97.87 46.40 19.71
C LEU A 64 96.50 46.82 20.23
N HIS A 65 96.24 48.13 20.37
CA HIS A 65 94.92 48.64 20.71
C HIS A 65 93.86 48.40 19.63
N GLY A 66 94.23 48.42 18.35
CA GLY A 66 93.35 48.01 17.24
C GLY A 66 92.96 46.54 17.36
N LEU A 67 93.95 45.65 17.48
CA LEU A 67 93.74 44.21 17.66
C LEU A 67 92.93 43.87 18.91
N GLN A 68 93.13 44.59 20.01
CA GLN A 68 92.32 44.42 21.23
C GLN A 68 90.85 44.77 21.01
N ARG A 69 90.56 45.85 20.26
CA ARG A 69 89.18 46.22 19.90
C ARG A 69 88.54 45.17 18.99
N ASP A 70 89.27 44.71 17.97
CA ASP A 70 88.78 43.69 17.05
C ASP A 70 88.55 42.35 17.78
N LEU A 71 89.47 41.96 18.66
CA LEU A 71 89.31 40.78 19.52
C LEU A 71 88.04 40.88 20.36
N LYS A 72 87.80 42.02 21.01
CA LYS A 72 86.59 42.24 21.81
C LYS A 72 85.32 42.17 20.96
N TYR A 73 85.32 42.79 19.78
CA TYR A 73 84.20 42.75 18.83
C TYR A 73 83.89 41.32 18.38
N HIS A 74 84.93 40.55 18.01
CA HIS A 74 84.76 39.16 17.62
C HIS A 74 84.27 38.28 18.77
N GLN A 75 84.76 38.49 20.00
CA GLN A 75 84.24 37.80 21.19
C GLN A 75 82.76 38.10 21.45
N GLU A 76 82.32 39.35 21.28
CA GLU A 76 80.91 39.75 21.40
C GLU A 76 80.05 39.05 20.34
N LYS A 77 80.50 39.06 19.07
CA LYS A 77 79.82 38.35 17.98
C LYS A 77 79.75 36.85 18.18
N THR A 78 80.82 36.22 18.66
CA THR A 78 80.82 34.78 18.97
C THR A 78 79.76 34.47 20.03
N ARG A 79 79.67 35.27 21.10
CA ARG A 79 78.61 35.10 22.12
C ARG A 79 77.20 35.29 21.56
N GLU A 80 77.00 36.26 20.68
CA GLU A 80 75.71 36.48 20.01
C GLU A 80 75.32 35.30 19.13
N TYR A 81 76.25 34.79 18.30
CA TYR A 81 76.00 33.62 17.46
C TYR A 81 75.76 32.35 18.29
N GLU A 82 76.51 32.12 19.36
CA GLU A 82 76.24 31.01 20.28
C GLU A 82 74.86 31.10 20.94
N LYS A 83 74.41 32.31 21.30
CA LYS A 83 73.04 32.51 21.80
C LYS A 83 72.00 32.20 20.73
N LYS A 84 72.22 32.64 19.48
CA LYS A 84 71.32 32.40 18.36
C LYS A 84 71.26 30.93 17.97
N ILE A 85 72.39 30.22 17.99
CA ILE A 85 72.45 28.76 17.77
C ILE A 85 71.61 28.04 18.82
N ARG A 86 71.83 28.32 20.11
CA ARG A 86 71.03 27.70 21.19
C ARG A 86 69.53 27.96 21.05
N GLN A 87 69.14 29.16 20.66
CA GLN A 87 67.73 29.48 20.40
C GLN A 87 67.16 28.68 19.22
N LEU A 88 67.90 28.58 18.11
CA LEU A 88 67.47 27.80 16.95
C LEU A 88 67.37 26.31 17.27
N GLU A 89 68.33 25.76 18.03
CA GLU A 89 68.29 24.37 18.50
C GLU A 89 67.04 24.11 19.35
N GLN A 90 66.70 25.03 20.25
CA GLN A 90 65.48 24.94 21.05
C GLN A 90 64.23 24.99 20.17
N THR A 91 64.11 25.96 19.26
CA THR A 91 62.95 26.04 18.35
C THR A 91 62.78 24.78 17.51
N VAL A 92 63.88 24.22 16.99
CA VAL A 92 63.83 22.97 16.21
C VAL A 92 63.37 21.80 17.08
N SER A 93 63.85 21.69 18.31
CA SER A 93 63.41 20.64 19.25
C SER A 93 61.91 20.75 19.55
N GLU A 94 61.42 21.94 19.86
CA GLU A 94 60.01 22.22 20.13
C GLU A 94 59.12 21.89 18.91
N GLU A 95 59.57 22.25 17.71
CA GLU A 95 58.85 21.99 16.46
C GLU A 95 58.78 20.48 16.15
N VAL A 96 59.87 19.73 16.39
CA VAL A 96 59.89 18.28 16.23
C VAL A 96 58.92 17.62 17.21
N GLU A 97 58.94 18.01 18.48
CA GLU A 97 58.00 17.49 19.49
C GLU A 97 56.54 17.82 19.17
N SER A 98 56.27 19.03 18.68
CA SER A 98 54.94 19.45 18.22
C SER A 98 54.47 18.57 17.05
N ARG A 99 55.33 18.36 16.05
CA ARG A 99 55.03 17.53 14.87
C ARG A 99 54.77 16.07 15.24
N GLU A 100 55.57 15.48 16.12
CA GLU A 100 55.35 14.10 16.56
C GLU A 100 54.05 13.97 17.36
N ARG A 101 53.73 14.92 18.25
CA ARG A 101 52.43 14.94 18.95
C ARG A 101 51.25 15.01 17.98
N ALA A 102 51.31 15.88 16.97
CA ALA A 102 50.27 15.99 15.94
C ALA A 102 50.13 14.68 15.15
N ARG A 103 51.24 14.05 14.78
CA ARG A 103 51.25 12.75 14.09
C ARG A 103 50.59 11.65 14.91
N THR A 104 50.94 11.53 16.20
CA THR A 104 50.35 10.51 17.08
C THR A 104 48.85 10.76 17.29
N SER A 105 48.44 12.02 17.48
CA SER A 105 47.02 12.39 17.61
C SER A 105 46.23 12.03 16.35
N PHE A 106 46.77 12.30 15.16
CA PHE A 106 46.11 11.95 13.90
C PHE A 106 45.99 10.44 13.71
N GLN A 107 47.03 9.66 14.04
CA GLN A 107 46.99 8.20 13.99
C GLN A 107 45.96 7.62 14.97
N GLU A 108 45.85 8.19 16.18
CA GLU A 108 44.84 7.79 17.15
C GLU A 108 43.42 8.11 16.68
N PHE A 109 43.20 9.29 16.10
CA PHE A 109 41.92 9.66 15.51
C PHE A 109 41.51 8.67 14.40
N THR A 110 42.40 8.39 13.45
CA THR A 110 42.15 7.43 12.36
C THR A 110 41.82 6.04 12.90
N ARG A 111 42.53 5.57 13.92
CA ARG A 111 42.25 4.28 14.59
C ARG A 111 40.87 4.26 15.27
N LYS A 112 40.51 5.32 16.01
CA LYS A 112 39.20 5.43 16.64
C LYS A 112 38.07 5.45 15.60
N LEU A 113 38.26 6.16 14.50
CA LEU A 113 37.30 6.22 13.41
C LEU A 113 37.17 4.87 12.69
N ALA A 114 38.29 4.21 12.38
CA ALA A 114 38.29 2.87 11.78
C ALA A 114 37.52 1.86 12.65
N ASN A 115 37.74 1.89 13.96
CA ASN A 115 37.01 1.04 14.91
C ASN A 115 35.51 1.36 14.94
N ALA A 116 35.14 2.63 14.93
CA ALA A 116 33.74 3.05 14.92
C ALA A 116 33.00 2.62 13.64
N LEU A 117 33.73 2.51 12.53
CA LEU A 117 33.21 2.06 11.23
C LEU A 117 33.35 0.55 11.01
N SER A 118 33.81 -0.19 12.03
CA SER A 118 34.03 -1.64 11.98
C SER A 118 34.92 -2.07 10.80
N VAL A 119 35.98 -1.31 10.50
CA VAL A 119 36.98 -1.69 9.49
C VAL A 119 37.75 -2.91 10.02
N GLU A 120 37.66 -4.06 9.33
CA GLU A 120 38.34 -5.29 9.73
C GLU A 120 39.86 -5.11 9.79
N TYR A 121 40.46 -5.53 10.92
CA TYR A 121 41.89 -5.37 11.20
C TYR A 121 42.65 -6.68 11.02
N ARG A 122 43.83 -6.61 10.39
CA ARG A 122 44.89 -7.60 10.59
C ARG A 122 45.85 -7.02 11.63
N GLU A 123 46.18 -7.81 12.65
CA GLU A 123 46.88 -7.42 13.89
C GLU A 123 48.18 -6.60 13.75
N THR A 124 48.69 -6.42 12.53
CA THR A 124 50.01 -5.86 12.22
C THR A 124 49.98 -4.58 11.38
N VAL A 125 48.83 -4.09 10.88
CA VAL A 125 48.79 -2.95 9.94
C VAL A 125 47.75 -1.91 10.35
N HIS A 126 48.18 -0.76 10.89
CA HIS A 126 47.28 0.37 11.18
C HIS A 126 46.46 0.76 9.93
N PRO A 127 45.14 0.97 10.07
CA PRO A 127 44.31 1.36 8.94
C PRO A 127 44.79 2.72 8.42
N SER A 128 45.08 2.78 7.12
CA SER A 128 45.42 4.05 6.51
C SER A 128 44.16 4.93 6.43
N PRO A 129 44.29 6.26 6.50
CA PRO A 129 43.16 7.18 6.37
C PRO A 129 42.30 6.91 5.13
N GLU A 130 42.92 6.48 4.04
CA GLU A 130 42.25 6.17 2.77
C GLU A 130 41.25 5.01 2.90
N ILE A 131 41.59 3.95 3.64
CA ILE A 131 40.68 2.81 3.89
C ILE A 131 39.45 3.28 4.68
N VAL A 132 39.68 4.14 5.67
CA VAL A 132 38.63 4.69 6.51
C VAL A 132 37.69 5.59 5.70
N ILE A 133 38.24 6.45 4.85
CA ILE A 133 37.47 7.31 3.94
C ILE A 133 36.63 6.45 3.00
N HIS A 134 37.23 5.43 2.37
CA HIS A 134 36.51 4.54 1.48
C HIS A 134 35.35 3.84 2.20
N LYS A 135 35.55 3.42 3.46
CA LYS A 135 34.49 2.81 4.25
C LYS A 135 33.33 3.76 4.54
N VAL A 136 33.62 5.04 4.79
CA VAL A 136 32.59 6.08 4.96
C VAL A 136 31.79 6.24 3.66
N GLU A 137 32.46 6.30 2.51
CA GLU A 137 31.80 6.40 1.20
C GLU A 137 30.88 5.21 0.92
N GLU A 138 31.35 3.97 1.18
CA GLU A 138 30.52 2.76 1.09
C GLU A 138 29.28 2.85 1.97
N LEU A 139 29.44 3.25 3.24
CA LEU A 139 28.34 3.37 4.19
C LEU A 139 27.33 4.44 3.77
N VAL A 140 27.79 5.56 3.20
CA VAL A 140 26.90 6.60 2.65
C VAL A 140 26.11 6.06 1.46
N GLN A 141 26.75 5.34 0.53
CA GLN A 141 26.07 4.72 -0.60
C GLN A 141 25.04 3.69 -0.13
N GLU A 142 25.41 2.83 0.82
CA GLU A 142 24.51 1.82 1.38
C GLU A 142 23.34 2.44 2.13
N ALA A 143 23.57 3.49 2.93
CA ALA A 143 22.52 4.23 3.61
C ALA A 143 21.52 4.85 2.62
N ASN A 144 22.01 5.43 1.52
CA ASN A 144 21.15 5.96 0.46
C ASN A 144 20.36 4.83 -0.23
N ARG A 145 20.99 3.69 -0.50
CA ARG A 145 20.33 2.52 -1.09
C ARG A 145 19.22 1.99 -0.19
N VAL A 146 19.47 1.84 1.11
CA VAL A 146 18.49 1.40 2.11
C VAL A 146 17.35 2.42 2.21
N ARG A 147 17.65 3.72 2.23
CA ARG A 147 16.63 4.78 2.24
C ARG A 147 15.68 4.66 1.04
N THR A 148 16.21 4.52 -0.17
CA THR A 148 15.40 4.34 -1.39
C THR A 148 14.55 3.08 -1.32
N LYS A 149 15.10 1.96 -0.83
CA LYS A 149 14.33 0.73 -0.62
C LYS A 149 13.19 0.94 0.39
N ASN A 150 13.46 1.64 1.48
CA ASN A 150 12.45 1.91 2.51
C ASN A 150 11.29 2.73 1.94
N THR A 151 11.58 3.81 1.21
CA THR A 151 10.56 4.63 0.54
C THR A 151 9.73 3.80 -0.47
N ASN A 152 10.36 2.89 -1.22
CA ASN A 152 9.63 2.00 -2.13
C ASN A 152 8.70 1.03 -1.39
N VAL A 153 9.15 0.47 -0.27
CA VAL A 153 8.34 -0.43 0.57
C VAL A 153 7.17 0.33 1.19
N GLU A 154 7.39 1.54 1.69
CA GLU A 154 6.32 2.41 2.22
C GLU A 154 5.26 2.71 1.16
N ALA A 155 5.67 3.01 -0.08
CA ALA A 155 4.75 3.23 -1.20
C ALA A 155 3.94 1.96 -1.53
N GLN A 156 4.60 0.80 -1.59
CA GLN A 156 3.93 -0.49 -1.83
C GLN A 156 2.94 -0.83 -0.71
N LEU A 157 3.32 -0.62 0.54
CA LEU A 157 2.45 -0.85 1.70
C LEU A 157 1.20 0.03 1.63
N THR A 158 1.37 1.32 1.31
CA THR A 158 0.25 2.25 1.13
C THR A 158 -0.73 1.76 0.06
N THR A 159 -0.23 1.26 -1.07
CA THR A 159 -1.07 0.65 -2.13
C THR A 159 -1.82 -0.58 -1.62
N VAL A 160 -1.13 -1.50 -0.94
CA VAL A 160 -1.75 -2.71 -0.37
C VAL A 160 -2.82 -2.37 0.67
N GLU A 161 -2.62 -1.34 1.48
CA GLU A 161 -3.63 -0.87 2.45
C GLU A 161 -4.89 -0.30 1.77
N VAL A 162 -4.74 0.34 0.61
CA VAL A 162 -5.87 0.82 -0.19
C VAL A 162 -6.62 -0.36 -0.82
N ASP A 163 -5.89 -1.32 -1.40
CA ASP A 163 -6.48 -2.53 -1.99
C ASP A 163 -7.20 -3.37 -0.93
N PHE A 164 -6.61 -3.53 0.25
CA PHE A 164 -7.22 -4.26 1.36
C PHE A 164 -8.51 -3.61 1.85
N ARG A 165 -8.53 -2.27 1.97
CA ARG A 165 -9.77 -1.53 2.28
C ARG A 165 -10.84 -1.75 1.20
N SER A 166 -10.45 -1.69 -0.06
CA SER A 166 -11.37 -1.92 -1.19
C SER A 166 -11.96 -3.33 -1.17
N CYS A 167 -11.13 -4.35 -0.87
CA CYS A 167 -11.59 -5.74 -0.71
C CYS A 167 -12.55 -5.91 0.46
N ARG A 168 -12.27 -5.25 1.60
CA ARG A 168 -13.17 -5.26 2.76
C ARG A 168 -14.52 -4.65 2.42
N ASP A 169 -14.54 -3.48 1.79
CA ASP A 169 -15.79 -2.82 1.39
C ASP A 169 -16.59 -3.66 0.37
N ALA A 170 -15.91 -4.38 -0.52
CA ALA A 170 -16.55 -5.32 -1.43
C ALA A 170 -17.15 -6.53 -0.71
N LEU A 171 -16.44 -7.07 0.28
CA LEU A 171 -16.95 -8.16 1.13
C LEU A 171 -18.20 -7.73 1.89
N ASP A 172 -18.19 -6.54 2.50
CA ASP A 172 -19.34 -6.01 3.25
C ASP A 172 -20.57 -5.84 2.35
N ARG A 173 -20.40 -5.38 1.10
CA ARG A 173 -21.48 -5.33 0.11
C ARG A 173 -22.04 -6.71 -0.21
N VAL A 174 -21.17 -7.68 -0.49
CA VAL A 174 -21.60 -9.07 -0.80
C VAL A 174 -22.33 -9.71 0.39
N VAL A 175 -21.89 -9.44 1.62
CA VAL A 175 -22.58 -9.91 2.83
C VAL A 175 -23.98 -9.31 2.93
N ALA A 176 -24.13 -8.00 2.71
CA ALA A 176 -25.44 -7.34 2.72
C ALA A 176 -26.39 -7.89 1.62
N GLU A 177 -25.86 -8.10 0.40
CA GLU A 177 -26.61 -8.71 -0.71
C GLU A 177 -27.05 -10.14 -0.37
N LYS A 178 -26.16 -10.95 0.21
CA LYS A 178 -26.48 -12.30 0.68
C LYS A 178 -27.62 -12.29 1.69
N GLU A 179 -27.59 -11.41 2.68
CA GLU A 179 -28.66 -11.29 3.68
C GLU A 179 -29.99 -10.86 3.06
N GLN A 180 -29.95 -9.95 2.08
CA GLN A 180 -31.14 -9.55 1.33
C GLN A 180 -31.73 -10.72 0.54
N LEU A 181 -30.90 -11.47 -0.20
CA LEU A 181 -31.34 -12.66 -0.93
C LEU A 181 -31.90 -13.72 0.01
N GLN A 182 -31.26 -13.94 1.16
CA GLN A 182 -31.75 -14.89 2.16
C GLN A 182 -33.14 -14.50 2.70
N ARG A 183 -33.40 -13.20 2.93
CA ARG A 183 -34.72 -12.69 3.30
C ARG A 183 -35.76 -12.91 2.19
N GLN A 184 -35.39 -12.65 0.94
CA GLN A 184 -36.26 -12.90 -0.22
C GLN A 184 -36.63 -14.38 -0.37
N VAL A 185 -35.64 -15.27 -0.30
CA VAL A 185 -35.86 -16.72 -0.36
C VAL A 185 -36.77 -17.18 0.78
N SER A 186 -36.57 -16.67 1.99
CA SER A 186 -37.43 -16.99 3.13
C SER A 186 -38.88 -16.57 2.90
N SER A 187 -39.11 -15.38 2.32
CA SER A 187 -40.46 -14.92 1.94
C SER A 187 -41.09 -15.82 0.87
N GLN A 188 -40.32 -16.17 -0.17
CA GLN A 188 -40.79 -17.02 -1.26
C GLN A 188 -41.17 -18.43 -0.78
N LEU A 189 -40.44 -18.99 0.19
CA LEU A 189 -40.79 -20.27 0.80
C LEU A 189 -42.15 -20.22 1.50
N ILE A 190 -42.45 -19.14 2.24
CA ILE A 190 -43.74 -18.95 2.89
C ILE A 190 -44.87 -18.87 1.86
N ASP A 191 -44.68 -18.11 0.78
CA ASP A 191 -45.69 -17.99 -0.28
C ASP A 191 -45.91 -19.32 -1.01
N LEU A 192 -44.85 -20.10 -1.22
CA LEU A 192 -44.93 -21.43 -1.81
C LEU A 192 -45.75 -22.38 -0.94
N ASP A 193 -45.53 -22.38 0.37
CA ASP A 193 -46.31 -23.20 1.30
C ASP A 193 -47.79 -22.78 1.36
N ARG A 194 -48.08 -21.47 1.27
CA ARG A 194 -49.46 -20.98 1.12
C ARG A 194 -50.12 -21.48 -0.16
N LEU A 195 -49.43 -21.38 -1.29
CA LEU A 195 -49.94 -21.89 -2.57
C LEU A 195 -50.19 -23.40 -2.56
N ARG A 196 -49.35 -24.17 -1.85
CA ARG A 196 -49.58 -25.61 -1.64
C ARG A 196 -50.88 -25.86 -0.86
N GLN A 197 -51.11 -25.12 0.22
CA GLN A 197 -52.35 -25.22 1.02
C GLN A 197 -53.59 -24.83 0.20
N ASP A 198 -53.52 -23.73 -0.55
CA ASP A 198 -54.61 -23.28 -1.41
C ASP A 198 -54.94 -24.31 -2.49
N LYS A 199 -53.92 -24.93 -3.10
CA LYS A 199 -54.08 -26.03 -4.05
C LYS A 199 -54.81 -27.21 -3.41
N GLU A 200 -54.38 -27.67 -2.23
CA GLU A 200 -55.03 -28.78 -1.52
C GLU A 200 -56.51 -28.47 -1.19
N CYS A 201 -56.81 -27.22 -0.80
CA CYS A 201 -58.17 -26.77 -0.53
C CYS A 201 -59.04 -26.81 -1.80
N VAL A 202 -58.52 -26.31 -2.92
CA VAL A 202 -59.23 -26.31 -4.21
C VAL A 202 -59.45 -27.75 -4.70
N GLU A 203 -58.44 -28.62 -4.61
CA GLU A 203 -58.57 -30.03 -4.98
C GLU A 203 -59.66 -30.73 -4.15
N MET A 204 -59.73 -30.45 -2.84
CA MET A 204 -60.78 -31.00 -1.98
C MET A 204 -62.17 -30.52 -2.39
N ARG A 205 -62.35 -29.21 -2.65
CA ARG A 205 -63.62 -28.65 -3.15
C ARG A 205 -64.01 -29.24 -4.50
N TYR A 206 -63.04 -29.41 -5.40
CA TYR A 206 -63.26 -30.06 -6.70
C TYR A 206 -63.80 -31.48 -6.52
N ARG A 207 -63.18 -32.30 -5.65
CA ARG A 207 -63.66 -33.67 -5.37
C ARG A 207 -65.09 -33.70 -4.80
N VAL A 208 -65.45 -32.74 -3.95
CA VAL A 208 -66.82 -32.62 -3.42
C VAL A 208 -67.80 -32.29 -4.55
N ALA A 209 -67.50 -31.26 -5.34
CA ALA A 209 -68.34 -30.85 -6.46
C ALA A 209 -68.51 -31.97 -7.51
N GLU A 210 -67.45 -32.74 -7.78
CA GLU A 210 -67.50 -33.88 -8.70
C GLU A 210 -68.44 -35.00 -8.19
N ARG A 211 -68.44 -35.27 -6.87
CA ARG A 211 -69.40 -36.21 -6.26
C ARG A 211 -70.84 -35.70 -6.37
N GLU A 212 -71.10 -34.44 -6.00
CA GLU A 212 -72.43 -33.83 -6.09
C GLU A 212 -72.95 -33.84 -7.53
N LEU A 213 -72.09 -33.57 -8.51
CA LEU A 213 -72.43 -33.61 -9.92
C LEU A 213 -72.83 -35.03 -10.36
N ASN A 214 -72.09 -36.05 -9.94
CA ASN A 214 -72.44 -37.44 -10.22
C ASN A 214 -73.78 -37.84 -9.57
N GLU A 215 -74.03 -37.45 -8.33
CA GLU A 215 -75.33 -37.67 -7.67
C GLU A 215 -76.48 -36.98 -8.41
N LEU A 216 -76.27 -35.74 -8.90
CA LEU A 216 -77.27 -35.03 -9.69
C LEU A 216 -77.52 -35.71 -11.04
N ARG A 217 -76.48 -36.23 -11.70
CA ARG A 217 -76.63 -37.04 -12.93
C ARG A 217 -77.46 -38.29 -12.67
N ASP A 218 -77.21 -39.01 -11.59
CA ASP A 218 -77.98 -40.21 -11.22
C ASP A 218 -79.45 -39.87 -10.91
N LYS A 219 -79.69 -38.80 -10.16
CA LYS A 219 -81.05 -38.27 -9.91
C LYS A 219 -81.77 -37.91 -11.21
N LEU A 220 -81.08 -37.24 -12.14
CA LEU A 220 -81.62 -36.89 -13.45
C LEU A 220 -81.96 -38.13 -14.28
N LEU A 221 -81.07 -39.14 -14.30
CA LEU A 221 -81.32 -40.41 -15.00
C LEU A 221 -82.54 -41.13 -14.42
N ASN A 222 -82.68 -41.16 -13.09
CA ASN A 222 -83.85 -41.75 -12.43
C ASN A 222 -85.13 -40.98 -12.74
N ALA A 223 -85.10 -39.64 -12.70
CA ALA A 223 -86.23 -38.80 -13.07
C ALA A 223 -86.65 -39.05 -14.53
N ASN A 224 -85.70 -39.13 -15.47
CA ASN A 224 -85.98 -39.45 -16.86
C ASN A 224 -86.63 -40.83 -17.02
N ARG A 225 -86.16 -41.86 -16.30
CA ARG A 225 -86.80 -43.19 -16.31
C ARG A 225 -88.24 -43.12 -15.80
N SER A 226 -88.48 -42.41 -14.71
CA SER A 226 -89.83 -42.20 -14.15
C SER A 226 -90.74 -41.47 -15.13
N ILE A 227 -90.25 -40.42 -15.80
CA ILE A 227 -91.00 -39.68 -16.83
C ILE A 227 -91.34 -40.62 -17.99
N SER A 228 -90.37 -41.36 -18.53
CA SER A 228 -90.63 -42.30 -19.62
C SER A 228 -91.67 -43.37 -19.25
N SER A 229 -91.62 -43.89 -18.01
CA SER A 229 -92.64 -44.82 -17.51
C SER A 229 -94.02 -44.17 -17.40
N ALA A 230 -94.10 -42.95 -16.87
CA ALA A 230 -95.36 -42.20 -16.77
C ALA A 230 -95.95 -41.90 -18.16
N THR A 231 -95.13 -41.46 -19.11
CA THR A 231 -95.54 -41.24 -20.51
C THR A 231 -96.03 -42.52 -21.16
N GLY A 232 -95.36 -43.66 -20.94
CA GLY A 232 -95.83 -44.97 -21.42
C GLY A 232 -97.19 -45.37 -20.82
N ASN A 233 -97.39 -45.13 -19.52
CA ASN A 233 -98.68 -45.37 -18.87
C ASN A 233 -99.78 -44.47 -19.42
N ILE A 234 -99.50 -43.19 -19.64
CA ILE A 234 -100.44 -42.24 -20.25
C ILE A 234 -100.82 -42.72 -21.64
N SER A 235 -99.85 -43.09 -22.49
CA SER A 235 -100.14 -43.61 -23.83
C SER A 235 -101.00 -44.88 -23.81
N ASN A 236 -100.75 -45.80 -22.88
CA ASN A 236 -101.60 -46.99 -22.69
C ASN A 236 -103.03 -46.62 -22.24
N GLN A 237 -103.16 -45.64 -21.33
CA GLN A 237 -104.47 -45.14 -20.88
C GLN A 237 -105.22 -44.43 -22.01
N GLU A 238 -104.56 -43.61 -22.81
CA GLU A 238 -105.13 -42.97 -23.99
C GLU A 238 -105.64 -44.00 -25.00
N ALA A 239 -104.87 -45.07 -25.25
CA ALA A 239 -105.29 -46.18 -26.11
C ALA A 239 -106.53 -46.91 -25.55
N LEU A 240 -106.55 -47.20 -24.25
CA LEU A 240 -107.70 -47.82 -23.58
C LEU A 240 -108.94 -46.92 -23.63
N ILE A 241 -108.79 -45.61 -23.39
CA ILE A 241 -109.89 -44.64 -23.50
C ILE A 241 -110.41 -44.61 -24.94
N GLY A 242 -109.52 -44.62 -25.94
CA GLY A 242 -109.88 -44.73 -27.35
C GLY A 242 -110.72 -45.97 -27.64
N GLN A 243 -110.25 -47.14 -27.20
CA GLN A 243 -110.96 -48.40 -27.36
C GLN A 243 -112.34 -48.41 -26.66
N LEU A 244 -112.42 -47.93 -25.42
CA LEU A 244 -113.69 -47.84 -24.69
C LEU A 244 -114.69 -46.90 -25.37
N ARG A 245 -114.22 -45.82 -26.00
CA ARG A 245 -115.08 -44.92 -26.80
C ARG A 245 -115.63 -45.61 -28.04
N GLU A 246 -114.81 -46.40 -28.74
CA GLU A 246 -115.25 -47.20 -29.88
C GLU A 246 -116.27 -48.27 -29.47
N ASP A 247 -116.00 -49.00 -28.38
CA ASP A 247 -116.92 -50.00 -27.82
C ASP A 247 -118.26 -49.37 -27.43
N LEU A 248 -118.23 -48.19 -26.79
CA LEU A 248 -119.43 -47.44 -26.44
C LEU A 248 -120.23 -47.05 -27.69
N MET A 249 -119.56 -46.53 -28.72
CA MET A 249 -120.20 -46.18 -29.99
C MET A 249 -120.87 -47.41 -30.65
N GLN A 250 -120.19 -48.55 -30.70
CA GLN A 250 -120.76 -49.80 -31.23
C GLN A 250 -121.97 -50.28 -30.41
N ARG A 251 -121.91 -50.12 -29.08
CA ARG A 251 -123.02 -50.46 -28.18
C ARG A 251 -124.21 -49.54 -28.40
N ASP A 252 -123.98 -48.24 -28.56
CA ASP A 252 -125.02 -47.26 -28.88
C ASP A 252 -125.68 -47.56 -30.23
N GLU A 253 -124.91 -47.86 -31.28
CA GLU A 253 -125.45 -48.28 -32.58
C GLU A 253 -126.29 -49.56 -32.49
N LYS A 254 -125.82 -50.54 -31.70
CA LYS A 254 -126.57 -51.78 -31.45
C LYS A 254 -127.85 -51.50 -30.68
N TYR A 255 -127.79 -50.64 -29.66
CA TYR A 255 -128.95 -50.21 -28.90
C TYR A 255 -129.98 -49.52 -29.81
N GLN A 256 -129.55 -48.57 -30.65
CA GLN A 256 -130.40 -47.90 -31.62
C GLN A 256 -131.05 -48.88 -32.60
N ARG A 257 -130.29 -49.87 -33.12
CA ARG A 257 -130.82 -50.93 -33.98
C ARG A 257 -131.91 -51.75 -33.27
N VAL A 258 -131.62 -52.26 -32.08
CA VAL A 258 -132.61 -53.03 -31.28
C VAL A 258 -133.82 -52.17 -30.94
N GLN A 259 -133.63 -50.89 -30.64
CA GLN A 259 -134.72 -49.95 -30.36
C GLN A 259 -135.59 -49.72 -31.61
N ALA A 260 -134.99 -49.66 -32.80
CA ALA A 260 -135.70 -49.56 -34.07
C ALA A 260 -136.47 -50.86 -34.38
N GLU A 261 -135.85 -52.03 -34.21
CA GLU A 261 -136.50 -53.34 -34.36
C GLU A 261 -137.68 -53.49 -33.39
N LEU A 262 -137.50 -53.11 -32.12
CA LEU A 262 -138.57 -53.10 -31.12
C LEU A 262 -139.72 -52.19 -31.54
N ARG A 263 -139.42 -50.99 -32.06
CA ARG A 263 -140.43 -50.07 -32.57
C ARG A 263 -141.22 -50.69 -33.73
N HIS A 264 -140.53 -51.29 -34.70
CA HIS A 264 -141.18 -52.01 -35.81
C HIS A 264 -142.00 -53.22 -35.36
N LEU A 265 -141.56 -53.96 -34.34
CA LEU A 265 -142.33 -55.05 -33.75
C LEU A 265 -143.60 -54.52 -33.09
N LEU A 266 -143.50 -53.43 -32.32
CA LEU A 266 -144.66 -52.78 -31.70
C LEU A 266 -145.63 -52.23 -32.76
N GLU A 267 -145.13 -51.63 -33.84
CA GLU A 267 -145.93 -51.24 -35.01
C GLU A 267 -146.65 -52.43 -35.64
N SER A 268 -145.93 -53.54 -35.87
CA SER A 268 -146.50 -54.75 -36.47
C SER A 268 -147.56 -55.39 -35.57
N LEU A 269 -147.30 -55.48 -34.26
CA LEU A 269 -148.26 -55.98 -33.29
C LEU A 269 -149.49 -55.07 -33.21
N ALA A 270 -149.32 -53.75 -33.13
CA ALA A 270 -150.43 -52.80 -33.12
C ALA A 270 -151.32 -52.93 -34.36
N MET A 271 -150.73 -53.15 -35.54
CA MET A 271 -151.47 -53.45 -36.77
C MET A 271 -152.25 -54.77 -36.67
N LEU A 272 -151.68 -55.83 -36.11
CA LEU A 272 -152.34 -57.14 -35.97
C LEU A 272 -153.52 -57.13 -34.99
N VAL A 273 -153.43 -56.38 -33.89
CA VAL A 273 -154.55 -56.22 -32.93
C VAL A 273 -155.50 -55.07 -33.27
N SER A 274 -155.19 -54.28 -34.31
CA SER A 274 -156.13 -53.33 -34.89
C SER A 274 -157.18 -54.08 -35.72
N GLY A 275 -158.45 -53.76 -35.51
CA GLY A 275 -159.57 -54.33 -36.26
C GLY A 275 -160.20 -53.30 -37.21
N PRO A 276 -161.12 -53.71 -38.09
CA PRO A 276 -161.76 -52.80 -39.07
C PRO A 276 -162.48 -51.59 -38.45
N ASN A 277 -162.79 -51.62 -37.14
CA ASN A 277 -163.49 -50.55 -36.43
C ASN A 277 -162.62 -49.78 -35.41
N ARG A 278 -161.36 -50.15 -35.17
CA ARG A 278 -160.49 -49.46 -34.19
C ARG A 278 -159.01 -49.62 -34.52
N PHE A 279 -158.34 -48.49 -34.67
CA PHE A 279 -156.90 -48.38 -34.81
C PHE A 279 -156.22 -48.31 -33.43
N ILE A 280 -155.11 -49.01 -33.26
CA ILE A 280 -154.34 -49.09 -32.02
C ILE A 280 -152.97 -48.48 -32.24
N GLU A 281 -152.55 -47.57 -31.36
CA GLU A 281 -151.22 -46.97 -31.44
C GLU A 281 -150.11 -47.98 -31.08
N SER A 282 -148.96 -47.82 -31.73
CA SER A 282 -147.77 -48.68 -31.62
C SER A 282 -146.96 -48.46 -30.33
N HIS A 283 -147.66 -48.38 -29.20
CA HIS A 283 -147.07 -48.23 -27.87
C HIS A 283 -147.35 -49.48 -27.01
N GLU A 284 -146.33 -49.99 -26.34
CA GLU A 284 -146.38 -51.30 -25.65
C GLU A 284 -147.58 -51.46 -24.70
N ASN A 285 -147.81 -50.46 -23.84
CA ASN A 285 -148.93 -50.47 -22.90
C ASN A 285 -150.29 -50.53 -23.60
N VAL A 286 -150.45 -49.77 -24.69
CA VAL A 286 -151.71 -49.66 -25.46
C VAL A 286 -152.01 -50.98 -26.18
N ILE A 287 -150.98 -51.62 -26.77
CA ILE A 287 -151.08 -52.94 -27.39
C ILE A 287 -151.46 -54.00 -26.35
N LYS A 288 -150.80 -54.00 -25.18
CA LYS A 288 -151.09 -54.93 -24.08
C LYS A 288 -152.53 -54.80 -23.60
N ASP A 289 -153.01 -53.57 -23.41
CA ASP A 289 -154.38 -53.32 -22.98
C ASP A 289 -155.39 -53.82 -24.03
N ARG A 290 -155.11 -53.62 -25.33
CA ARG A 290 -155.97 -54.16 -26.39
C ARG A 290 -155.97 -55.69 -26.44
N ILE A 291 -154.81 -56.34 -26.24
CA ILE A 291 -154.76 -57.82 -26.14
C ILE A 291 -155.62 -58.29 -24.96
N ARG A 292 -155.58 -57.60 -23.81
CA ARG A 292 -156.43 -57.94 -22.66
C ARG A 292 -157.91 -57.75 -22.98
N GLU A 293 -158.28 -56.67 -23.68
CA GLU A 293 -159.65 -56.46 -24.17
C GLU A 293 -160.09 -57.58 -25.12
N ILE A 294 -159.29 -57.93 -26.13
CA ILE A 294 -159.60 -59.03 -27.07
C ILE A 294 -159.72 -60.38 -26.34
N LEU A 295 -158.87 -60.64 -25.35
CA LEU A 295 -158.96 -61.84 -24.52
C LEU A 295 -160.22 -61.83 -23.62
N ALA A 296 -160.66 -60.67 -23.14
CA ALA A 296 -161.92 -60.50 -22.42
C ALA A 296 -163.13 -60.67 -23.35
N GLU A 297 -163.13 -60.03 -24.53
CA GLU A 297 -164.12 -60.19 -25.60
C GLU A 297 -164.26 -61.67 -26.01
N ASN A 298 -163.16 -62.42 -26.15
CA ASN A 298 -163.19 -63.86 -26.42
C ASN A 298 -163.64 -64.70 -25.22
N LYS A 299 -163.39 -64.28 -23.97
CA LYS A 299 -163.90 -64.96 -22.77
C LYS A 299 -165.41 -64.78 -22.62
N ASP A 300 -165.91 -63.61 -22.97
CA ASP A 300 -167.34 -63.28 -22.98
C ASP A 300 -168.07 -63.90 -24.19
N GLN A 301 -167.35 -64.29 -25.26
CA GLN A 301 -167.88 -65.09 -26.39
C GLN A 301 -167.76 -66.62 -26.20
N ALA A 302 -167.04 -67.09 -25.16
CA ALA A 302 -166.86 -68.52 -24.84
C ALA A 302 -167.71 -69.01 -23.65
N LEU A 303 -168.62 -68.15 -23.14
CA LEU A 303 -169.68 -68.45 -22.16
C LEU A 303 -171.05 -68.34 -22.83
#